data_AF-A0A9E5YA66-F1
#
_entry.id   AF-A0A9E5YA66-F1
#
_cell.length_a   1.000
_cell.length_b   1.000
_cell.length_c   1.000
_cell.angle_alpha   90.00
_cell.angle_beta   90.00
_cell.angle_gamma   90.00
#
_symmetry.space_group_name_H-M   'P 1'
#
loop_
_entity.id
_entity.type
_entity.pdbx_description
1 polymer ?
#
loop_
_entity_poly.entity_id
_entity_poly.type
_entity_poly.pdbx_seq_one_letter_code
_entity_poly.pdbx_strand_id
1 'polypeptide(L)' 'LEIDYLNDKYRFDIPEKDEYETLAGFILFHYENIPKINDRIEIESFIIKILDVSETRIELLQLTKKED' A
#
# COMPACT_ATOMS: atom_id res chain seq x y z
N LEU A 1 7.66 -4.01 -2.85
CA LEU A 1 7.03 -5.34 -3.00
C LEU A 1 6.03 -5.22 -4.13
N GLU A 2 6.14 -6.08 -5.13
CA GLU A 2 5.29 -6.07 -6.32
C GLU A 2 3.88 -6.59 -5.98
N ILE A 3 2.88 -6.06 -6.68
CA ILE A 3 1.47 -6.35 -6.43
C ILE A 3 1.11 -7.77 -6.88
N ASP A 4 1.61 -8.20 -8.03
CA ASP A 4 1.42 -9.54 -8.57
C ASP A 4 1.83 -10.62 -7.56
N TYR A 5 3.00 -10.49 -6.93
CA TYR A 5 3.48 -11.39 -5.91
C TYR A 5 2.58 -11.40 -4.66
N LEU A 6 2.06 -10.24 -4.25
CA LEU A 6 1.15 -10.14 -3.10
C LEU A 6 -0.18 -10.82 -3.40
N ASN A 7 -0.71 -10.63 -4.60
CA ASN A 7 -1.95 -11.25 -5.07
C ASN A 7 -1.79 -12.76 -5.22
N ASP A 8 -0.74 -13.22 -5.89
CA ASP A 8 -0.50 -14.64 -6.14
C ASP A 8 -0.24 -15.42 -4.84
N LYS A 9 0.61 -14.89 -3.97
CA LYS A 9 1.06 -15.61 -2.77
C LYS A 9 0.06 -15.55 -1.62
N TYR A 10 -0.63 -14.42 -1.46
CA TYR A 10 -1.44 -14.15 -0.27
C TYR A 10 -2.90 -13.81 -0.59
N ARG A 11 -3.30 -13.71 -1.86
CA ARG A 11 -4.66 -13.39 -2.30
C ARG A 11 -5.18 -12.07 -1.69
N PHE A 12 -4.31 -11.07 -1.73
CA PHE A 12 -4.70 -9.73 -1.30
C PHE A 12 -5.74 -9.13 -2.26
N ASP A 13 -5.75 -9.49 -3.54
CA ASP A 13 -6.63 -8.94 -4.57
C ASP A 13 -6.51 -7.40 -4.66
N ILE A 14 -5.29 -6.88 -4.53
CA ILE A 14 -5.00 -5.47 -4.78
C ILE A 14 -5.23 -5.22 -6.29
N PRO A 15 -5.94 -4.16 -6.68
CA PRO A 15 -6.15 -3.84 -8.09
C PRO A 15 -4.82 -3.71 -8.83
N GLU A 16 -4.73 -4.24 -10.05
CA GLU A 16 -3.56 -4.08 -10.91
C GLU A 16 -3.89 -3.07 -12.01
N LYS A 17 -3.02 -2.06 -12.16
CA LYS A 17 -3.17 -0.99 -13.16
C LYS A 17 -1.81 -0.53 -13.67
N ASP A 18 -1.78 0.09 -14.84
CA ASP A 18 -0.55 0.56 -15.48
C ASP A 18 0.15 1.68 -14.68
N GLU A 19 -0.57 2.42 -13.82
CA GLU A 19 0.00 3.53 -13.06
C GLU A 19 0.87 3.10 -11.87
N TYR A 20 0.80 1.83 -11.45
CA TYR A 20 1.57 1.35 -10.31
C TYR A 20 1.83 -0.17 -10.37
N GLU A 21 3.05 -0.57 -10.00
CA GLU A 21 3.47 -1.98 -10.00
C GLU A 21 3.74 -2.51 -8.58
N THR A 22 3.96 -1.60 -7.62
CA THR A 22 4.35 -1.95 -6.26
C THR A 22 3.33 -1.45 -5.24
N LEU A 23 3.29 -2.08 -4.07
CA LEU A 23 2.42 -1.66 -2.97
C LEU A 23 2.66 -0.19 -2.56
N ALA A 24 3.91 0.28 -2.58
CA ALA A 24 4.21 1.68 -2.32
C ALA A 24 3.67 2.59 -3.43
N GLY A 25 3.81 2.19 -4.69
CA GLY A 25 3.23 2.91 -5.83
C GLY A 25 1.70 3.01 -5.72
N PHE A 26 1.03 1.92 -5.38
CA PHE A 26 -0.41 1.89 -5.12
C PHE A 26 -0.82 2.90 -4.03
N ILE A 27 -0.12 2.91 -2.89
CA ILE A 27 -0.42 3.86 -1.81
C ILE A 27 -0.20 5.31 -2.26
N LEU A 28 0.90 5.61 -2.93
CA LEU A 28 1.23 6.96 -3.38
C LEU A 28 0.28 7.45 -4.48
N PHE A 29 -0.16 6.56 -5.37
CA PHE A 29 -1.14 6.87 -6.40
C PHE A 29 -2.48 7.33 -5.80
N HIS A 30 -2.94 6.66 -4.74
CA HIS A 30 -4.21 7.00 -4.09
C HIS A 30 -4.10 8.13 -3.05
N TYR A 31 -2.95 8.27 -2.38
CA TYR A 31 -2.74 9.27 -1.32
C TYR A 31 -2.16 10.60 -1.83
N GLU A 32 -1.64 10.61 -3.07
CA GLU A 32 -1.10 11.77 -3.81
C GLU A 32 0.10 12.48 -3.16
N ASN A 33 0.65 11.96 -2.06
CA ASN A 33 1.80 12.52 -1.34
C ASN A 33 2.62 11.41 -0.65
N ILE A 34 3.82 11.74 -0.15
CA ILE A 34 4.52 10.86 0.79
C ILE A 34 3.80 10.92 2.14
N PRO A 35 3.27 9.80 2.66
CA PRO A 35 2.58 9.79 3.95
C PRO A 35 3.55 9.89 5.12
N LYS A 36 3.05 10.24 6.30
CA LYS A 36 3.86 10.41 7.51
C LYS A 36 3.84 9.15 8.37
N ILE A 37 4.87 9.00 9.20
CA ILE A 37 4.91 7.95 10.24
C ILE A 37 3.64 8.04 11.10
N ASN A 38 3.02 6.90 11.35
CA ASN A 38 1.74 6.73 12.05
C ASN A 38 0.48 7.11 11.28
N ASP A 39 0.59 7.57 10.04
CA ASP A 39 -0.61 7.74 9.21
C ASP A 39 -1.33 6.42 9.04
N ARG A 40 -2.66 6.48 9.13
CA ARG A 40 -3.57 5.37 8.85
C ARG A 40 -4.39 5.74 7.61
N ILE A 41 -4.10 5.06 6.51
CA ILE A 41 -4.69 5.30 5.20
C ILE A 41 -5.67 4.18 4.91
N GLU A 42 -6.86 4.53 4.43
CA GLU A 42 -7.83 3.56 3.95
C GLU A 42 -7.96 3.69 2.44
N ILE A 43 -7.69 2.59 1.74
CA ILE A 43 -7.85 2.49 0.29
C ILE A 43 -8.66 1.22 0.05
N GLU A 44 -9.88 1.38 -0.46
CA GLU A 44 -10.78 0.26 -0.73
C GLU A 44 -10.96 -0.65 0.51
N SER A 45 -10.71 -1.95 0.34
CA SER A 45 -10.77 -2.97 1.40
C SER A 45 -9.47 -3.06 2.22
N PHE A 46 -8.57 -2.09 2.13
CA PHE A 46 -7.29 -2.10 2.84
C PHE A 46 -7.17 -0.98 3.86
N ILE A 47 -6.52 -1.30 4.97
CA ILE A 47 -6.02 -0.35 5.96
C ILE A 47 -4.49 -0.45 5.92
N ILE A 48 -3.86 0.68 5.61
CA ILE A 48 -2.41 0.82 5.61
C ILE A 48 -2.01 1.67 6.82
N LYS A 49 -1.10 1.15 7.64
CA LYS A 49 -0.44 1.93 8.68
C LYS A 49 1.02 2.14 8.32
N ILE A 50 1.45 3.39 8.24
CA ILE A 50 2.85 3.73 7.97
C ILE A 50 3.65 3.57 9.26
N LEU A 51 4.67 2.72 9.20
CA LEU A 51 5.54 2.42 10.33
C LEU A 51 6.89 3.13 10.19
N ASP A 52 7.38 3.29 8.96
CA ASP A 52 8.61 4.01 8.66
C ASP A 52 8.59 4.59 7.24
N VAL A 53 9.13 5.79 7.08
CA VAL A 53 9.16 6.55 5.83
C VAL A 53 10.40 7.43 5.80
N SER A 54 11.05 7.51 4.65
CA SER A 54 12.09 8.50 4.36
C SER A 54 11.49 9.72 3.66
N GLU A 55 12.32 10.72 3.32
CA GLU A 55 11.82 11.93 2.63
C GLU A 55 11.16 11.62 1.28
N THR A 56 11.51 10.50 0.65
CA THR A 56 11.08 10.17 -0.72
C THR A 56 10.40 8.81 -0.85
N ARG A 57 10.38 7.96 0.19
CA ARG A 57 9.94 6.57 0.07
C ARG A 57 9.28 6.05 1.34
N ILE A 58 8.31 5.15 1.15
CA ILE A 58 7.77 4.32 2.23
C ILE A 58 8.74 3.15 2.44
N GLU A 59 9.30 3.05 3.65
CA GLU A 59 10.28 2.02 4.00
C GLU A 59 9.59 0.82 4.64
N LEU A 60 8.64 1.08 5.54
CA LEU A 60 7.89 0.04 6.24
C LEU A 60 6.44 0.45 6.47
N LEU A 61 5.55 -0.50 6.24
CA LEU A 61 4.14 -0.36 6.50
C LEU A 61 3.54 -1.67 6.99
N GLN A 62 2.37 -1.57 7.59
CA GLN A 62 1.49 -2.69 7.85
C GLN A 62 0.28 -2.58 6.92
N LEU A 63 0.02 -3.63 6.14
CA LEU A 63 -1.17 -3.77 5.30
C LEU A 63 -2.15 -4.71 5.99
N THR A 64 -3.41 -4.29 6.12
CA THR A 64 -4.50 -5.12 6.65
C THR A 64 -5.65 -5.14 5.64
N LYS A 65 -6.07 -6.32 5.20
CA LYS A 65 -7.31 -6.49 4.42
C LYS A 65 -8.48 -6.51 5.40
N LYS A 66 -9.49 -5.67 5.16
CA LYS A 66 -10.75 -5.68 5.91
C LYS A 66 -11.45 -6.99 5.58
N GLU A 67 -11.76 -7.80 6.58
CA GLU A 67 -12.67 -8.93 6.43
C GLU A 67 -14.10 -8.39 6.48
N ASP A 68 -14.98 -8.94 5.64
CA ASP A 68 -16.44 -8.70 5.72
C ASP A 68 -17.04 -9.42 6.92
#